data_AF-A0A3A4PKZ3-F1
#
_entry.id   AF-A0A3A4PKZ3-F1
#
_cell.length_a   1.000
_cell.length_b   1.000
_cell.length_c   1.000
_cell.angle_alpha   90.00
_cell.angle_beta   90.00
_cell.angle_gamma   90.00
#
_symmetry.space_group_name_H-M   'P 1'
#
loop_
_entity.id
_entity.type
_entity.pdbx_description
1 polymer ?
#
loop_
_entity_poly.entity_id
_entity_poly.type
_entity_poly.pdbx_seq_one_letter_code
_entity_poly.pdbx_strand_id
1 'polypeptide(L)'
;MQDAKRLQGLDDWAVVCQFLPDGWRDAARTQGALRRGRVIREADTLLRVLLLHLAAGCSLKETALRARQAGWCSVSAVAVHKRLRAAEQWLRWMAEQLWRQRPRGLGTGEFRVRAVDATTVQERGATGTSWRVHFGINLADLQCDFFELTDVKGGETFRRLAMARNDLILADRAYGTPPGVAHVVAQDAYVLVRITRQNMPLFTESGKKLLILSRVRRLRIGDIGDWPAWVQRDGRRIRGRLLAIRKSRVATQRARRKLRRKANRNQQSLSKESLQEAKYVVIWTSVPRRKLSAAKALEWYRVRWQVEEWRKALKSGCRIEAAQLKSAEALEQLTALASVVAIRLIQLRDLAQATLKDKPDDPASPSEQPAALQAVVPRAWITVVSHLARCPAEELTQRQFWLTLAKRGGFIGRKSDGMPGWATIWKGWSEVMLIVQGFELCQAPLGRVRCG
;
A
#
# COMPACT_ATOMS: atom_id res chain seq x y z
N MET A 1 -35.30 20.65 7.62
CA MET A 1 -35.15 19.90 8.89
C MET A 1 -35.54 18.42 8.78
N GLN A 2 -36.21 17.98 7.70
CA GLN A 2 -36.54 16.57 7.45
C GLN A 2 -35.43 15.79 6.70
N ASP A 3 -34.53 16.45 5.96
CA ASP A 3 -33.42 15.79 5.24
C ASP A 3 -32.26 15.35 6.14
N ALA A 4 -32.06 16.00 7.29
CA ALA A 4 -31.02 15.63 8.25
C ALA A 4 -31.34 14.34 9.03
N LYS A 5 -32.64 13.97 9.11
CA LYS A 5 -33.09 12.71 9.74
C LYS A 5 -33.01 11.50 8.80
N ARG A 6 -33.04 11.69 7.48
CA ARG A 6 -32.93 10.57 6.50
C ARG A 6 -31.53 9.96 6.39
N LEU A 7 -30.49 10.68 6.85
CA LEU A 7 -29.10 10.18 6.89
C LEU A 7 -28.71 9.53 8.23
N GLN A 8 -29.60 9.54 9.24
CA GLN A 8 -29.34 8.94 10.57
C GLN A 8 -29.51 7.41 10.62
N GLY A 9 -29.94 6.77 9.52
CA GLY A 9 -30.08 5.30 9.43
C GLY A 9 -28.87 4.54 8.86
N LEU A 10 -27.79 5.26 8.50
CA LEU A 10 -26.54 4.66 8.01
C LEU A 10 -25.67 4.28 9.20
N ASP A 11 -25.54 2.99 9.50
CA ASP A 11 -24.42 2.53 10.32
C ASP A 11 -23.46 1.63 9.52
N ASP A 12 -22.92 2.19 8.42
CA ASP A 12 -21.66 1.78 7.76
C ASP A 12 -20.55 1.47 8.80
N TRP A 13 -20.70 1.99 10.01
CA TRP A 13 -19.85 1.71 11.15
C TRP A 13 -19.74 0.23 11.55
N ALA A 14 -20.84 -0.52 11.53
CA ALA A 14 -20.82 -1.94 11.86
C ALA A 14 -19.95 -2.70 10.85
N VAL A 15 -19.98 -2.29 9.58
CA VAL A 15 -19.11 -2.79 8.51
C VAL A 15 -17.67 -2.39 8.74
N VAL A 16 -17.39 -1.11 9.04
CA VAL A 16 -16.03 -0.64 9.35
C VAL A 16 -15.42 -1.43 10.51
N CYS A 17 -16.20 -1.71 11.56
CA CYS A 17 -15.73 -2.45 12.74
C CYS A 17 -15.27 -3.87 12.42
N GLN A 18 -15.85 -4.52 11.41
CA GLN A 18 -15.44 -5.86 10.97
C GLN A 18 -14.05 -5.84 10.30
N PHE A 19 -13.61 -4.68 9.80
CA PHE A 19 -12.26 -4.47 9.29
C PHE A 19 -11.26 -4.07 10.37
N LEU A 20 -11.61 -4.10 11.65
CA LEU A 20 -10.68 -3.82 12.75
C LEU A 20 -10.23 -5.14 13.42
N PRO A 21 -9.07 -5.17 14.08
CA PRO A 21 -8.64 -6.37 14.81
C PRO A 21 -9.46 -6.59 16.08
N ASP A 22 -9.57 -7.84 16.53
CA ASP A 22 -10.24 -8.18 17.78
C ASP A 22 -9.61 -7.43 18.96
N GLY A 23 -10.43 -6.98 19.91
CA GLY A 23 -9.97 -6.22 21.08
C GLY A 23 -9.61 -4.76 20.81
N TRP A 24 -9.85 -4.22 19.61
CA TRP A 24 -9.55 -2.82 19.29
C TRP A 24 -10.23 -1.80 20.23
N ARG A 25 -11.42 -2.11 20.74
CA ARG A 25 -12.14 -1.24 21.69
C ARG A 25 -11.41 -1.12 23.02
N ASP A 26 -10.96 -2.25 23.56
CA ASP A 26 -10.20 -2.28 24.82
C ASP A 26 -8.81 -1.68 24.63
N ALA A 27 -8.20 -1.94 23.48
CA ALA A 27 -6.93 -1.36 23.09
C ALA A 27 -6.95 0.17 23.07
N ALA A 28 -8.12 0.80 22.84
CA ALA A 28 -8.23 2.26 22.90
C ALA A 28 -7.84 2.82 24.28
N ARG A 29 -8.11 2.07 25.36
CA ARG A 29 -7.74 2.48 26.72
C ARG A 29 -6.30 2.11 27.04
N THR A 30 -5.91 0.86 26.77
CA THR A 30 -4.57 0.36 27.11
C THR A 30 -3.47 1.06 26.31
N GLN A 31 -3.74 1.44 25.06
CA GLN A 31 -2.81 2.21 24.21
C GLN A 31 -2.92 3.73 24.39
N GLY A 32 -3.76 4.20 25.32
CA GLY A 32 -3.77 5.60 25.75
C GLY A 32 -4.72 6.56 24.99
N ALA A 33 -5.39 6.10 23.94
CA ALA A 33 -6.32 6.92 23.15
C ALA A 33 -7.54 7.41 23.97
N LEU A 34 -8.01 6.60 24.92
CA LEU A 34 -9.17 6.84 25.78
C LEU A 34 -8.87 6.74 27.28
N ARG A 35 -7.74 7.29 27.76
CA ARG A 35 -7.42 7.30 29.21
C ARG A 35 -8.48 7.95 30.10
N ARG A 36 -9.16 8.99 29.62
CA ARG A 36 -10.24 9.71 30.33
C ARG A 36 -11.44 9.90 29.42
N GLY A 37 -12.53 9.18 29.66
CA GLY A 37 -13.75 9.19 28.85
C GLY A 37 -14.69 10.36 29.19
N ARG A 38 -14.25 11.62 28.99
CA ARG A 38 -15.09 12.81 29.25
C ARG A 38 -16.24 12.91 28.24
N VAL A 39 -15.99 13.67 27.16
CA VAL A 39 -16.97 13.95 26.10
C VAL A 39 -17.01 12.82 25.06
N ILE A 40 -15.88 12.14 24.85
CA ILE A 40 -15.78 10.94 24.02
C ILE A 40 -15.57 9.78 24.98
N ARG A 41 -16.60 8.94 25.15
CA ARG A 41 -16.63 7.85 26.15
C ARG A 41 -16.25 6.51 25.55
N GLU A 42 -16.54 6.32 24.27
CA GLU A 42 -16.43 5.04 23.57
C GLU A 42 -15.37 5.09 22.47
N ALA A 43 -14.73 3.94 22.25
CA ALA A 43 -13.76 3.73 21.18
C ALA A 43 -14.38 3.99 19.80
N ASP A 44 -15.63 3.59 19.63
CA ASP A 44 -16.42 3.78 18.42
C ASP A 44 -16.55 5.26 18.06
N THR A 45 -17.00 6.07 19.02
CA THR A 45 -17.09 7.53 18.84
C THR A 45 -15.73 8.14 18.50
N LEU A 46 -14.68 7.73 19.20
CA LEU A 46 -13.34 8.24 18.94
C LEU A 46 -12.90 7.92 17.50
N LEU A 47 -12.98 6.65 17.09
CA LEU A 47 -12.51 6.24 15.77
C LEU A 47 -13.35 6.87 14.65
N ARG A 48 -14.67 7.04 14.82
CA ARG A 48 -15.51 7.80 13.88
C ARG A 48 -15.01 9.22 13.70
N VAL A 49 -14.67 9.91 14.79
CA VAL A 49 -14.11 11.27 14.76
C VAL A 49 -12.75 11.30 14.06
N LEU A 50 -11.88 10.32 14.32
CA LEU A 50 -10.57 10.20 13.66
C LEU A 50 -10.72 9.96 12.16
N LEU A 51 -11.61 9.05 11.74
CA LEU A 51 -11.87 8.76 10.33
C LEU A 51 -12.51 9.94 9.62
N LEU A 52 -13.42 10.65 10.26
CA LEU A 52 -13.99 11.89 9.73
C LEU A 52 -12.91 12.96 9.49
N HIS A 53 -11.95 13.10 10.40
CA HIS A 53 -10.85 14.04 10.21
C HIS A 53 -9.86 13.56 9.13
N LEU A 54 -9.27 12.39 9.33
CA LEU A 54 -8.14 11.88 8.58
C LEU A 54 -8.56 11.29 7.23
N ALA A 55 -9.66 10.53 7.17
CA ALA A 55 -10.12 9.92 5.93
C ALA A 55 -11.05 10.84 5.14
N ALA A 56 -11.78 11.76 5.77
CA ALA A 56 -12.60 12.75 5.06
C ALA A 56 -11.87 14.04 4.66
N GLY A 57 -10.69 14.28 5.24
CA GLY A 57 -9.92 15.51 5.01
C GLY A 57 -10.62 16.75 5.59
N CYS A 58 -11.46 16.57 6.62
CA CYS A 58 -12.13 17.69 7.28
C CYS A 58 -11.14 18.47 8.17
N SER A 59 -11.26 19.79 8.22
CA SER A 59 -10.51 20.60 9.19
C SER A 59 -10.91 20.25 10.63
N LEU A 60 -10.08 20.55 11.64
CA LEU A 60 -10.43 20.29 13.05
C LEU A 60 -11.76 20.93 13.48
N LYS A 61 -12.06 22.15 12.98
CA LYS A 61 -13.32 22.86 13.24
C LYS A 61 -14.49 22.14 12.59
N GLU A 62 -14.32 21.73 11.35
CA GLU A 62 -15.34 21.00 10.59
C GLU A 62 -15.60 19.62 11.18
N THR A 63 -14.56 18.88 11.59
CA THR A 63 -14.70 17.60 12.30
C THR A 63 -15.51 17.78 13.59
N ALA A 64 -15.20 18.78 14.41
CA ALA A 64 -15.94 19.07 15.64
C ALA A 64 -17.41 19.41 15.36
N LEU A 65 -17.68 20.26 14.36
CA LEU A 65 -19.03 20.64 13.97
C LEU A 65 -19.84 19.44 13.46
N ARG A 66 -19.27 18.66 12.55
CA ARG A 66 -19.92 17.47 11.97
C ARG A 66 -20.14 16.37 13.01
N ALA A 67 -19.19 16.16 13.93
CA ALA A 67 -19.37 15.22 15.04
C ALA A 67 -20.51 15.63 15.98
N ARG A 68 -20.70 16.95 16.21
CA ARG A 68 -21.83 17.49 16.97
C ARG A 68 -23.15 17.33 16.21
N GLN A 69 -23.18 17.66 14.92
CA GLN A 69 -24.37 17.52 14.06
C GLN A 69 -24.81 16.06 13.93
N ALA A 70 -23.86 15.12 13.89
CA ALA A 70 -24.12 13.69 13.86
C ALA A 70 -24.55 13.11 15.23
N GLY A 71 -24.56 13.93 16.30
CA GLY A 71 -24.92 13.49 17.64
C GLY A 71 -23.88 12.60 18.33
N TRP A 72 -22.67 12.47 17.78
CA TRP A 72 -21.63 11.58 18.30
C TRP A 72 -20.98 12.15 19.56
N CYS A 73 -20.57 13.43 19.52
CA CYS A 73 -19.95 14.11 20.64
C CYS A 73 -19.92 15.64 20.43
N SER A 74 -19.90 16.41 21.51
CA SER A 74 -19.77 17.88 21.47
C SER A 74 -18.39 18.33 21.97
N VAL A 75 -17.41 18.31 21.08
CA VAL A 75 -15.99 18.62 21.39
C VAL A 75 -15.52 19.89 20.68
N SER A 76 -14.53 20.58 21.25
CA SER A 76 -13.84 21.67 20.56
C SER A 76 -12.82 21.13 19.54
N ALA A 77 -12.44 21.96 18.57
CA ALA A 77 -11.36 21.64 17.61
C ALA A 77 -10.04 21.26 18.32
N VAL A 78 -9.72 21.93 19.44
CA VAL A 78 -8.53 21.64 20.27
C VAL A 78 -8.64 20.26 20.93
N ALA A 79 -9.83 19.87 21.38
CA ALA A 79 -10.06 18.55 21.95
C ALA A 79 -9.95 17.44 20.88
N VAL A 80 -10.44 17.68 19.66
CA VAL A 80 -10.21 16.77 18.52
C VAL A 80 -8.71 16.58 18.26
N HIS A 81 -7.94 17.67 18.21
CA HIS A 81 -6.49 17.61 18.03
C HIS A 81 -5.78 16.80 19.12
N LYS A 82 -6.09 17.03 20.39
CA LYS A 82 -5.51 16.26 21.50
C LYS A 82 -5.85 14.76 21.41
N ARG A 83 -7.03 14.42 20.89
CA ARG A 83 -7.47 13.03 20.71
C ARG A 83 -6.79 12.34 19.54
N LEU A 84 -6.57 13.06 18.45
CA LEU A 84 -5.75 12.59 17.33
C LEU A 84 -4.33 12.23 17.81
N ARG A 85 -3.70 13.11 18.61
CA ARG A 85 -2.39 12.85 19.24
C ARG A 85 -2.39 11.61 20.11
N ALA A 86 -3.37 11.47 20.98
CA ALA A 86 -3.46 10.30 21.88
C ALA A 86 -3.75 8.98 21.15
N ALA A 87 -4.26 9.01 19.92
CA ALA A 87 -4.69 7.83 19.18
C ALA A 87 -3.60 7.13 18.39
N GLU A 88 -2.41 7.72 18.23
CA GLU A 88 -1.34 7.18 17.38
C GLU A 88 -0.97 5.73 17.75
N GLN A 89 -0.63 5.49 19.02
CA GLN A 89 -0.21 4.17 19.50
C GLN A 89 -1.34 3.13 19.35
N TRP A 90 -2.59 3.56 19.45
CA TRP A 90 -3.76 2.70 19.23
C TRP A 90 -3.93 2.33 17.75
N LEU A 91 -3.76 3.28 16.83
CA LEU A 91 -3.77 3.02 15.39
C LEU A 91 -2.60 2.11 14.98
N ARG A 92 -1.40 2.35 15.53
CA ARG A 92 -0.22 1.50 15.34
C ARG A 92 -0.47 0.08 15.82
N TRP A 93 -1.02 -0.07 17.03
CA TRP A 93 -1.40 -1.37 17.57
C TRP A 93 -2.41 -2.08 16.66
N MET A 94 -3.42 -1.38 16.14
CA MET A 94 -4.39 -1.99 15.23
C MET A 94 -3.73 -2.50 13.95
N ALA A 95 -2.84 -1.71 13.34
CA ALA A 95 -2.07 -2.13 12.18
C ALA A 95 -1.22 -3.37 12.50
N GLU A 96 -0.52 -3.40 13.64
CA GLU A 96 0.28 -4.55 14.06
C GLU A 96 -0.55 -5.84 14.23
N GLN A 97 -1.73 -5.75 14.87
CA GLN A 97 -2.60 -6.91 15.03
C GLN A 97 -3.10 -7.45 13.69
N LEU A 98 -3.53 -6.54 12.79
CA LEU A 98 -3.96 -6.93 11.44
C LEU A 98 -2.83 -7.56 10.64
N TRP A 99 -1.61 -7.06 10.81
CA TRP A 99 -0.46 -7.65 10.13
C TRP A 99 -0.15 -9.06 10.61
N ARG A 100 -0.23 -9.31 11.93
CA ARG A 100 0.00 -10.64 12.53
C ARG A 100 -0.99 -11.70 12.06
N GLN A 101 -2.20 -11.31 11.64
CA GLN A 101 -3.19 -12.23 11.06
C GLN A 101 -2.80 -12.78 9.69
N ARG A 102 -1.73 -12.27 9.05
CA ARG A 102 -1.21 -12.85 7.80
C ARG A 102 -0.42 -14.12 8.07
N PRO A 103 -0.51 -15.13 7.18
CA PRO A 103 0.49 -16.19 7.12
C PRO A 103 1.88 -15.57 7.05
N ARG A 104 2.80 -16.01 7.92
CA ARG A 104 4.16 -15.44 8.00
C ARG A 104 4.76 -15.38 6.60
N GLY A 105 5.12 -14.17 6.17
CA GLY A 105 5.73 -13.92 4.88
C GLY A 105 7.16 -14.46 4.79
N LEU A 106 7.93 -13.97 3.82
CA LEU A 106 9.36 -14.24 3.73
C LEU A 106 9.99 -13.93 5.09
N GLY A 107 10.56 -14.93 5.77
CA GLY A 107 11.30 -14.68 7.01
C GLY A 107 12.34 -13.60 6.75
N THR A 108 12.32 -12.55 7.57
CA THR A 108 13.22 -11.39 7.48
C THR A 108 14.69 -11.77 7.68
N GLY A 109 14.93 -12.97 8.22
CA GLY A 109 16.27 -13.45 8.55
C GLY A 109 16.89 -12.50 9.58
N GLU A 110 18.15 -12.13 9.33
CA GLU A 110 18.89 -11.15 10.14
C GLU A 110 18.57 -9.67 9.77
N PHE A 111 17.75 -9.40 8.76
CA PHE A 111 17.55 -8.04 8.24
C PHE A 111 16.28 -7.38 8.79
N ARG A 112 16.37 -6.09 9.12
CA ARG A 112 15.19 -5.22 9.15
C ARG A 112 14.94 -4.69 7.75
N VAL A 113 13.94 -5.25 7.06
CA VAL A 113 13.69 -4.94 5.64
C VAL A 113 12.78 -3.72 5.54
N ARG A 114 13.27 -2.64 4.93
CA ARG A 114 12.51 -1.40 4.74
C ARG A 114 12.33 -1.08 3.27
N ALA A 115 11.15 -0.63 2.86
CA ALA A 115 10.93 -0.10 1.52
C ALA A 115 10.74 1.41 1.57
N VAL A 116 11.41 2.11 0.66
CA VAL A 116 11.32 3.57 0.55
C VAL A 116 10.64 3.98 -0.75
N ASP A 117 9.85 5.04 -0.66
CA ASP A 117 9.18 5.67 -1.80
C ASP A 117 8.91 7.14 -1.46
N ALA A 118 8.54 7.93 -2.47
CA ALA A 118 8.10 9.29 -2.27
C ALA A 118 6.88 9.60 -3.13
N THR A 119 6.11 10.61 -2.74
CA THR A 119 4.97 11.05 -3.52
C THR A 119 4.75 12.55 -3.44
N THR A 120 4.41 13.17 -4.57
CA THR A 120 4.04 14.58 -4.62
C THR A 120 2.62 14.77 -4.12
N VAL A 121 2.38 15.74 -3.24
CA VAL A 121 1.07 16.13 -2.72
C VAL A 121 0.81 17.56 -3.19
N GLN A 122 -0.35 17.80 -3.80
CA GLN A 122 -0.77 19.14 -4.24
C GLN A 122 -1.85 19.69 -3.31
N GLU A 123 -1.73 20.97 -2.97
CA GLU A 123 -2.74 21.66 -2.17
C GLU A 123 -3.98 21.98 -3.02
N ARG A 124 -5.18 21.73 -2.48
CA ARG A 124 -6.44 22.07 -3.14
C ARG A 124 -6.55 23.59 -3.35
N GLY A 125 -6.71 24.00 -4.60
CA GLY A 125 -6.95 25.41 -4.97
C GLY A 125 -5.68 26.27 -5.13
N ALA A 126 -4.48 25.72 -4.93
CA ALA A 126 -3.24 26.46 -5.12
C ALA A 126 -2.72 26.32 -6.56
N THR A 127 -2.43 27.45 -7.21
CA THR A 127 -1.77 27.57 -8.51
C THR A 127 -0.26 27.31 -8.49
N GLY A 128 0.34 26.79 -7.40
CA GLY A 128 1.81 26.65 -7.35
C GLY A 128 2.47 25.74 -6.31
N THR A 129 1.95 25.56 -5.10
CA THR A 129 2.74 24.88 -4.04
C THR A 129 2.51 23.37 -4.02
N SER A 130 3.44 22.64 -4.65
CA SER A 130 3.53 21.19 -4.56
C SER A 130 4.58 20.79 -3.53
N TRP A 131 4.26 19.82 -2.68
CA TRP A 131 5.18 19.24 -1.71
C TRP A 131 5.54 17.82 -2.13
N ARG A 132 6.68 17.30 -1.66
CA ARG A 132 7.04 15.89 -1.77
C ARG A 132 7.11 15.28 -0.38
N VAL A 133 6.34 14.21 -0.20
CA VAL A 133 6.33 13.36 0.99
C VAL A 133 7.26 12.19 0.73
N HIS A 134 8.33 12.08 1.52
CA HIS A 134 9.26 10.94 1.53
C HIS A 134 8.93 10.04 2.70
N PHE A 135 8.94 8.73 2.50
CA PHE A 135 8.59 7.80 3.56
C PHE A 135 9.31 6.46 3.43
N GLY A 136 9.53 5.83 4.58
CA GLY A 136 10.08 4.50 4.74
C GLY A 136 9.12 3.62 5.52
N ILE A 137 8.80 2.46 4.98
CA ILE A 137 7.96 1.46 5.64
C ILE A 137 8.77 0.22 6.01
N ASN A 138 8.58 -0.28 7.22
CA ASN A 138 9.08 -1.58 7.62
C ASN A 138 8.20 -2.67 6.97
N LEU A 139 8.78 -3.54 6.16
CA LEU A 139 8.02 -4.61 5.48
C LEU A 139 7.63 -5.76 6.42
N ALA A 140 8.14 -5.76 7.66
CA ALA A 140 7.81 -6.76 8.67
C ALA A 140 6.50 -6.47 9.42
N ASP A 141 5.98 -5.24 9.37
CA ASP A 141 4.75 -4.79 10.07
C ASP A 141 3.96 -3.69 9.32
N LEU A 142 4.48 -3.20 8.20
CA LEU A 142 3.98 -2.07 7.42
C LEU A 142 3.89 -0.73 8.15
N GLN A 143 4.57 -0.60 9.29
CA GLN A 143 4.68 0.68 9.97
C GLN A 143 5.56 1.64 9.17
N CYS A 144 5.13 2.90 9.11
CA CYS A 144 5.96 3.99 8.63
C CYS A 144 6.96 4.35 9.72
N ASP A 145 8.25 4.12 9.47
CA ASP A 145 9.34 4.40 10.43
C ASP A 145 10.23 5.59 10.04
N PHE A 146 9.94 6.17 8.87
CA PHE A 146 10.59 7.38 8.39
C PHE A 146 9.57 8.20 7.60
N PHE A 147 9.56 9.51 7.86
CA PHE A 147 8.71 10.46 7.16
C PHE A 147 9.41 11.82 7.06
N GLU A 148 9.40 12.45 5.89
CA GLU A 148 9.91 13.80 5.69
C GLU A 148 9.09 14.53 4.63
N LEU A 149 8.76 15.80 4.87
CA LEU A 149 8.13 16.70 3.90
C LEU A 149 9.17 17.66 3.33
N THR A 150 9.28 17.71 2.01
CA THR A 150 10.11 18.69 1.30
C THR A 150 9.31 19.43 0.24
N ASP A 151 9.88 20.46 -0.35
CA ASP A 151 9.39 20.99 -1.63
C ASP A 151 9.54 19.95 -2.77
N VAL A 152 9.05 20.28 -3.97
CA VAL A 152 9.23 19.42 -5.16
C VAL A 152 10.66 19.31 -5.67
N LYS A 153 11.56 20.21 -5.25
CA LYS A 153 12.98 20.18 -5.64
C LYS A 153 13.77 19.17 -4.81
N GLY A 154 13.33 18.87 -3.58
CA GLY A 154 13.87 17.83 -2.73
C GLY A 154 13.80 16.44 -3.39
N GLY A 155 14.91 15.98 -3.95
CA GLY A 155 14.98 14.71 -4.67
C GLY A 155 14.80 13.47 -3.79
N GLU A 156 14.39 12.37 -4.43
CA GLU A 156 14.35 11.02 -3.87
C GLU A 156 15.78 10.50 -3.63
N THR A 157 16.17 10.35 -2.36
CA THR A 157 17.54 9.96 -2.02
C THR A 157 17.61 9.19 -0.71
N PHE A 158 18.54 8.23 -0.63
CA PHE A 158 18.82 7.50 0.60
C PHE A 158 19.38 8.37 1.73
N ARG A 159 19.94 9.54 1.41
CA ARG A 159 20.58 10.44 2.38
C ARG A 159 19.64 11.04 3.43
N ARG A 160 18.34 10.86 3.24
CA ARG A 160 17.29 11.32 4.15
C ARG A 160 17.02 10.34 5.29
N LEU A 161 17.35 9.08 5.08
CA LEU A 161 16.97 8.01 5.98
C LEU A 161 18.03 7.80 7.04
N ALA A 162 17.59 7.79 8.31
CA ALA A 162 18.34 7.18 9.38
C ALA A 162 18.32 5.66 9.20
N MET A 163 19.50 5.03 9.20
CA MET A 163 19.66 3.59 9.07
C MET A 163 20.46 3.02 10.22
N ALA A 164 20.08 1.82 10.62
CA ALA A 164 20.78 1.02 11.61
C ALA A 164 21.51 -0.14 10.92
N ARG A 165 22.47 -0.71 11.64
CA ARG A 165 23.16 -1.93 11.23
C ARG A 165 22.15 -3.03 10.89
N ASN A 166 22.39 -3.75 9.79
CA ASN A 166 21.51 -4.80 9.25
C ASN A 166 20.15 -4.33 8.70
N ASP A 167 19.93 -3.03 8.53
CA ASP A 167 18.82 -2.58 7.69
C ASP A 167 19.05 -3.03 6.23
N LEU A 168 18.00 -3.52 5.58
CA LEU A 168 17.99 -3.80 4.15
C LEU A 168 16.99 -2.86 3.47
N ILE A 169 17.50 -1.85 2.77
CA ILE A 169 16.69 -0.80 2.15
C ILE A 169 16.36 -1.17 0.70
N LEU A 170 15.08 -1.34 0.42
CA LEU A 170 14.53 -1.59 -0.90
C LEU A 170 14.04 -0.30 -1.52
N ALA A 171 14.54 0.02 -2.71
CA ALA A 171 14.13 1.24 -3.41
C ALA A 171 13.97 1.06 -4.91
N ASP A 172 13.20 1.97 -5.48
CA ASP A 172 12.99 2.09 -6.90
C ASP A 172 14.22 2.71 -7.60
N ARG A 173 14.13 2.92 -8.92
CA ARG A 173 15.27 3.40 -9.72
C ARG A 173 15.66 4.87 -9.48
N ALA A 174 14.79 5.71 -8.94
CA ALA A 174 15.13 7.10 -8.65
C ALA A 174 16.21 7.19 -7.56
N TYR A 175 16.19 6.25 -6.61
CA TYR A 175 17.16 6.15 -5.52
C TYR A 175 18.50 5.54 -5.95
N GLY A 176 18.53 4.81 -7.08
CA GLY A 176 19.69 4.06 -7.57
C GLY A 176 20.79 4.96 -8.13
N THR A 177 21.49 5.70 -7.26
CA THR A 177 22.62 6.57 -7.61
C THR A 177 23.87 6.22 -6.80
N PRO A 178 25.10 6.43 -7.34
CA PRO A 178 26.34 6.16 -6.60
C PRO A 178 26.45 6.87 -5.24
N PRO A 179 26.13 8.18 -5.11
CA PRO A 179 26.17 8.85 -3.81
C PRO A 179 25.14 8.28 -2.82
N GLY A 180 23.96 7.88 -3.31
CA GLY A 180 22.92 7.29 -2.48
C GLY A 180 23.36 5.95 -1.89
N VAL A 181 23.87 5.03 -2.71
CA VAL A 181 24.31 3.71 -2.21
C VAL A 181 25.56 3.81 -1.34
N ALA A 182 26.45 4.76 -1.61
CA ALA A 182 27.60 5.05 -0.74
C ALA A 182 27.16 5.46 0.66
N HIS A 183 26.12 6.30 0.76
CA HIS A 183 25.56 6.71 2.04
C HIS A 183 24.96 5.53 2.82
N VAL A 184 24.24 4.61 2.14
CA VAL A 184 23.69 3.41 2.80
C VAL A 184 24.80 2.55 3.40
N VAL A 185 25.84 2.25 2.60
CA VAL A 185 26.93 1.38 3.03
C VAL A 185 27.77 2.03 4.15
N ALA A 186 27.89 3.36 4.16
CA ALA A 186 28.57 4.08 5.22
C ALA A 186 27.87 4.01 6.59
N GLN A 187 26.58 3.63 6.63
CA GLN A 187 25.82 3.42 7.88
C GLN A 187 25.72 1.93 8.29
N ASP A 188 26.60 1.07 7.77
CA ASP A 188 26.56 -0.39 7.99
C ASP A 188 25.22 -1.05 7.62
N ALA A 189 24.48 -0.42 6.71
CA ALA A 189 23.23 -0.90 6.15
C ALA A 189 23.44 -1.49 4.75
N TYR A 190 22.45 -2.26 4.31
CA TYR A 190 22.42 -2.89 3.00
C TYR A 190 21.37 -2.25 2.10
N VAL A 191 21.61 -2.27 0.80
CA VAL A 191 20.67 -1.76 -0.20
C VAL A 191 20.32 -2.84 -1.22
N LEU A 192 19.07 -2.80 -1.68
CA LEU A 192 18.53 -3.60 -2.76
C LEU A 192 17.72 -2.68 -3.68
N VAL A 193 18.39 -2.09 -4.67
CA VAL A 193 17.84 -0.98 -5.45
C VAL A 193 17.76 -1.34 -6.93
N ARG A 194 16.64 -1.00 -7.56
CA ARG A 194 16.54 -1.13 -9.02
C ARG A 194 17.40 -0.09 -9.70
N ILE A 195 18.06 -0.47 -10.78
CA ILE A 195 18.94 0.44 -11.51
C ILE A 195 18.64 0.46 -13.00
N THR A 196 19.21 1.44 -13.68
CA THR A 196 19.33 1.53 -15.13
C THR A 196 20.80 1.73 -15.49
N ARG A 197 21.16 1.56 -16.77
CA ARG A 197 22.53 1.83 -17.22
C ARG A 197 22.96 3.29 -17.08
N GLN A 198 22.00 4.21 -16.97
CA GLN A 198 22.26 5.66 -16.90
C GLN A 198 22.42 6.14 -15.46
N ASN A 199 21.59 5.68 -14.53
CA ASN A 199 21.62 6.19 -13.15
C ASN A 199 22.73 5.57 -12.29
N MET A 200 23.17 4.35 -12.62
CA MET A 200 24.15 3.60 -11.85
C MET A 200 25.23 2.99 -12.76
N PRO A 201 26.33 3.72 -13.04
CA PRO A 201 27.50 3.14 -13.66
C PRO A 201 28.09 2.03 -12.78
N LEU A 202 28.32 0.86 -13.38
CA LEU A 202 28.90 -0.30 -12.69
C LEU A 202 30.28 -0.62 -13.26
N PHE A 203 31.11 -1.22 -12.43
CA PHE A 203 32.47 -1.59 -12.75
C PHE A 203 32.76 -3.05 -12.35
N THR A 204 33.73 -3.65 -13.01
CA THR A 204 34.27 -4.98 -12.70
C THR A 204 35.29 -4.91 -11.58
N GLU A 205 35.80 -6.07 -11.12
CA GLU A 205 36.83 -6.14 -10.09
C GLU A 205 38.13 -5.45 -10.51
N SER A 206 38.48 -5.48 -11.80
CA SER A 206 39.64 -4.78 -12.37
C SER A 206 39.40 -3.29 -12.63
N GLY A 207 38.23 -2.75 -12.26
CA GLY A 207 37.91 -1.33 -12.45
C GLY A 207 37.41 -0.97 -13.86
N LYS A 208 37.34 -1.93 -14.80
CA LYS A 208 36.73 -1.69 -16.13
C LYS A 208 35.22 -1.53 -16.03
N LYS A 209 34.63 -0.65 -16.86
CA LYS A 209 33.17 -0.43 -16.92
C LYS A 209 32.43 -1.73 -17.27
N LEU A 210 31.42 -2.07 -16.47
CA LEU A 210 30.58 -3.24 -16.66
C LEU A 210 29.38 -2.87 -17.54
N LEU A 211 29.32 -3.46 -18.74
CA LEU A 211 28.19 -3.29 -19.66
C LEU A 211 27.04 -4.21 -19.24
N ILE A 212 26.03 -3.65 -18.58
CA ILE A 212 24.87 -4.38 -18.05
C ILE A 212 24.19 -5.23 -19.14
N LEU A 213 23.89 -4.62 -20.30
CA LEU A 213 23.21 -5.30 -21.40
C LEU A 213 23.98 -6.51 -21.92
N SER A 214 25.32 -6.44 -21.95
CA SER A 214 26.17 -7.55 -22.38
C SER A 214 26.10 -8.76 -21.45
N ARG A 215 25.84 -8.53 -20.16
CA ARG A 215 25.63 -9.59 -19.15
C ARG A 215 24.21 -10.17 -19.24
N VAL A 216 23.19 -9.31 -19.20
CA VAL A 216 21.80 -9.76 -19.08
C VAL A 216 21.22 -10.35 -20.36
N ARG A 217 21.77 -10.02 -21.54
CA ARG A 217 21.26 -10.53 -22.84
C ARG A 217 21.30 -12.05 -22.96
N ARG A 218 22.18 -12.71 -22.21
CA ARG A 218 22.37 -14.17 -22.21
C ARG A 218 21.29 -14.90 -21.39
N LEU A 219 20.53 -14.18 -20.56
CA LEU A 219 19.50 -14.78 -19.72
C LEU A 219 18.30 -15.24 -20.57
N ARG A 220 17.82 -16.45 -20.31
CA ARG A 220 16.52 -16.95 -20.77
C ARG A 220 15.45 -16.56 -19.75
N ILE A 221 14.18 -16.73 -20.11
CA ILE A 221 13.06 -16.44 -19.21
C ILE A 221 13.14 -17.40 -18.01
N GLY A 222 13.10 -16.87 -16.79
CA GLY A 222 13.27 -17.65 -15.56
C GLY A 222 14.72 -17.67 -15.04
N ASP A 223 15.72 -17.47 -15.90
CA ASP A 223 17.12 -17.42 -15.47
C ASP A 223 17.36 -16.20 -14.56
N ILE A 224 18.07 -16.45 -13.45
CA ILE A 224 18.55 -15.42 -12.53
C ILE A 224 20.05 -15.24 -12.77
N GLY A 225 20.43 -14.02 -13.15
CA GLY A 225 21.81 -13.59 -13.18
C GLY A 225 22.24 -13.00 -11.84
N ASP A 226 23.42 -13.39 -11.38
CA ASP A 226 24.10 -12.83 -10.21
C ASP A 226 25.59 -12.65 -10.57
N TRP A 227 26.01 -11.40 -10.74
CA TRP A 227 27.40 -11.07 -11.08
C TRP A 227 27.97 -10.08 -10.07
N PRO A 228 29.24 -10.23 -9.66
CA PRO A 228 29.89 -9.22 -8.85
C PRO A 228 29.98 -7.90 -9.64
N ALA A 229 29.64 -6.80 -8.98
CA ALA A 229 29.60 -5.47 -9.61
C ALA A 229 29.91 -4.39 -8.59
N TRP A 230 30.78 -3.46 -8.95
CA TRP A 230 31.24 -2.39 -8.09
C TRP A 230 30.61 -1.07 -8.50
N VAL A 231 30.26 -0.27 -7.49
CA VAL A 231 29.95 1.15 -7.66
C VAL A 231 31.19 1.94 -7.26
N GLN A 232 31.52 2.97 -8.04
CA GLN A 232 32.64 3.87 -7.76
C GLN A 232 32.11 5.24 -7.36
N ARG A 233 32.69 5.80 -6.30
CA ARG A 233 32.41 7.18 -5.86
C ARG A 233 33.62 7.73 -5.10
N ASP A 234 34.07 8.92 -5.47
CA ASP A 234 35.15 9.66 -4.78
C ASP A 234 36.39 8.79 -4.52
N GLY A 235 36.85 8.07 -5.55
CA GLY A 235 37.99 7.12 -5.47
C GLY A 235 37.69 5.81 -4.71
N ARG A 236 36.59 5.72 -3.96
CA ARG A 236 36.18 4.53 -3.23
C ARG A 236 35.40 3.56 -4.12
N ARG A 237 35.63 2.27 -3.89
CA ARG A 237 34.98 1.17 -4.60
C ARG A 237 34.07 0.40 -3.65
N ILE A 238 32.78 0.45 -3.90
CA ILE A 238 31.78 -0.26 -3.11
C ILE A 238 31.49 -1.59 -3.80
N ARG A 239 31.85 -2.69 -3.15
CA ARG A 239 31.56 -4.04 -3.64
C ARG A 239 30.07 -4.33 -3.52
N GLY A 240 29.51 -4.92 -4.56
CA GLY A 240 28.13 -5.40 -4.56
C GLY A 240 27.89 -6.43 -5.66
N ARG A 241 26.63 -6.60 -6.02
CA ARG A 241 26.18 -7.58 -7.02
C ARG A 241 25.14 -6.96 -7.94
N LEU A 242 25.29 -7.24 -9.22
CA LEU A 242 24.28 -7.03 -10.25
C LEU A 242 23.39 -8.28 -10.30
N LEU A 243 22.13 -8.11 -9.92
CA LEU A 243 21.11 -9.13 -10.03
C LEU A 243 20.20 -8.81 -11.21
N ALA A 244 19.87 -9.81 -12.02
CA ALA A 244 18.91 -9.62 -13.10
C ALA A 244 18.04 -10.84 -13.34
N ILE A 245 16.80 -10.60 -13.74
CA ILE A 245 15.89 -11.64 -14.22
C ILE A 245 15.22 -11.19 -15.52
N ARG A 246 15.09 -12.10 -16.47
CA ARG A 246 14.35 -11.84 -17.71
C ARG A 246 12.86 -12.03 -17.48
N LYS A 247 12.08 -11.00 -17.81
CA LYS A 247 10.62 -10.98 -17.75
C LYS A 247 10.03 -11.94 -18.78
N SER A 248 8.82 -12.43 -18.50
CA SER A 248 8.02 -13.14 -19.49
C SER A 248 7.73 -12.29 -20.73
N ARG A 249 7.31 -12.94 -21.83
CA ARG A 249 6.92 -12.25 -23.07
C ARG A 249 5.83 -11.20 -22.82
N VAL A 250 4.77 -11.57 -22.10
CA VAL A 250 3.65 -10.68 -21.75
C VAL A 250 4.11 -9.49 -20.90
N ALA A 251 4.92 -9.73 -19.87
CA ALA A 251 5.46 -8.66 -19.03
C ALA A 251 6.40 -7.71 -19.79
N THR A 252 7.18 -8.25 -20.73
CA THR A 252 8.03 -7.47 -21.64
C THR A 252 7.21 -6.56 -22.55
N GLN A 253 6.16 -7.09 -23.19
CA GLN A 253 5.26 -6.30 -24.04
C GLN A 253 4.57 -5.18 -23.25
N ARG A 254 4.06 -5.49 -22.04
CA ARG A 254 3.49 -4.48 -21.14
C ARG A 254 4.51 -3.40 -20.78
N ALA A 255 5.75 -3.78 -20.47
CA ALA A 255 6.82 -2.83 -20.17
C ALA A 255 7.17 -1.94 -21.37
N ARG A 256 7.26 -2.50 -22.58
CA ARG A 256 7.50 -1.76 -23.83
C ARG A 256 6.35 -0.79 -24.14
N ARG A 257 5.10 -1.21 -23.98
CA ARG A 257 3.92 -0.33 -24.15
C ARG A 257 3.94 0.83 -23.17
N LYS A 258 4.29 0.58 -21.89
CA LYS A 258 4.45 1.65 -20.89
C LYS A 258 5.57 2.63 -21.26
N LEU A 259 6.72 2.12 -21.73
CA LEU A 259 7.82 2.97 -22.21
C LEU A 259 7.40 3.82 -23.40
N ARG A 260 6.77 3.24 -24.42
CA ARG A 260 6.26 3.96 -25.61
C ARG A 260 5.27 5.04 -25.24
N ARG A 261 4.33 4.75 -24.34
CA ARG A 261 3.36 5.74 -23.83
C ARG A 261 4.02 6.89 -23.10
N LYS A 262 5.00 6.60 -22.24
CA LYS A 262 5.75 7.64 -21.51
C LYS A 262 6.56 8.50 -22.47
N ALA A 263 7.25 7.87 -23.42
CA ALA A 263 8.05 8.57 -24.42
C ALA A 263 7.17 9.48 -25.30
N ASN A 264 6.02 8.98 -25.76
CA ASN A 264 5.06 9.79 -26.52
C ASN A 264 4.53 10.98 -25.69
N ARG A 265 4.08 10.73 -24.46
CA ARG A 265 3.63 11.80 -23.54
C ARG A 265 4.69 12.88 -23.33
N ASN A 266 5.96 12.49 -23.28
CA ASN A 266 7.08 13.39 -23.04
C ASN A 266 7.74 13.89 -24.35
N GLN A 267 7.20 13.54 -25.52
CA GLN A 267 7.77 13.84 -26.85
C GLN A 267 9.25 13.43 -26.99
N GLN A 268 9.61 12.27 -26.44
CA GLN A 268 10.97 11.73 -26.45
C GLN A 268 11.10 10.52 -27.39
N SER A 269 12.27 10.36 -28.01
CA SER A 269 12.61 9.17 -28.79
C SER A 269 13.06 8.02 -27.89
N LEU A 270 12.75 6.78 -28.27
CA LEU A 270 13.15 5.58 -27.53
C LEU A 270 14.32 4.88 -28.20
N SER A 271 15.43 4.73 -27.46
CA SER A 271 16.58 3.96 -27.92
C SER A 271 16.28 2.46 -28.04
N LYS A 272 17.00 1.76 -28.94
CA LYS A 272 16.93 0.30 -29.09
C LYS A 272 17.33 -0.40 -27.79
N GLU A 273 18.30 0.16 -27.08
CA GLU A 273 18.80 -0.29 -25.78
C GLU A 273 17.68 -0.24 -24.74
N SER A 274 16.91 0.85 -24.65
CA SER A 274 15.79 0.95 -23.70
C SER A 274 14.70 -0.10 -23.95
N LEU A 275 14.42 -0.42 -25.22
CA LEU A 275 13.48 -1.49 -25.59
C LEU A 275 14.03 -2.90 -25.31
N GLN A 276 15.36 -3.05 -25.29
CA GLN A 276 16.04 -4.28 -24.90
C GLN A 276 16.05 -4.43 -23.37
N GLU A 277 16.38 -3.38 -22.62
CA GLU A 277 16.34 -3.32 -21.15
C GLU A 277 14.93 -3.60 -20.60
N ALA A 278 13.88 -3.23 -21.36
CA ALA A 278 12.50 -3.53 -21.00
C ALA A 278 12.24 -5.02 -20.74
N LYS A 279 13.04 -5.93 -21.31
CA LYS A 279 12.98 -7.38 -21.09
C LYS A 279 13.44 -7.81 -19.70
N TYR A 280 14.14 -6.96 -18.96
CA TYR A 280 14.80 -7.35 -17.71
C TYR A 280 14.29 -6.54 -16.51
N VAL A 281 14.34 -7.14 -15.34
CA VAL A 281 14.44 -6.42 -14.07
C VAL A 281 15.90 -6.48 -13.67
N VAL A 282 16.51 -5.33 -13.39
CA VAL A 282 17.92 -5.20 -13.04
C VAL A 282 18.02 -4.48 -11.71
N ILE A 283 18.69 -5.09 -10.76
CA ILE A 283 18.83 -4.64 -9.39
C ILE A 283 20.31 -4.68 -9.02
N TRP A 284 20.76 -3.71 -8.25
CA TRP A 284 22.05 -3.75 -7.59
C TRP A 284 21.86 -3.92 -6.09
N THR A 285 22.73 -4.71 -5.47
CA THR A 285 22.73 -4.90 -4.02
C THR A 285 24.12 -4.89 -3.42
N SER A 286 24.26 -4.30 -2.24
CA SER A 286 25.48 -4.41 -1.42
C SER A 286 25.52 -5.69 -0.58
N VAL A 287 24.41 -6.45 -0.51
CA VAL A 287 24.35 -7.66 0.34
C VAL A 287 25.24 -8.76 -0.26
N PRO A 288 26.17 -9.35 0.52
CA PRO A 288 26.96 -10.49 0.08
C PRO A 288 26.12 -11.72 -0.27
N ARG A 289 26.58 -12.52 -1.24
CA ARG A 289 25.87 -13.74 -1.68
C ARG A 289 25.63 -14.74 -0.54
N ARG A 290 26.56 -14.83 0.41
CA ARG A 290 26.43 -15.69 1.61
C ARG A 290 25.30 -15.29 2.56
N LYS A 291 24.92 -14.01 2.58
CA LYS A 291 23.85 -13.49 3.45
C LYS A 291 22.49 -13.45 2.75
N LEU A 292 22.48 -13.25 1.43
CA LEU A 292 21.25 -13.17 0.65
C LEU A 292 21.45 -13.75 -0.75
N SER A 293 20.79 -14.88 -1.03
CA SER A 293 20.79 -15.48 -2.36
C SER A 293 20.10 -14.55 -3.38
N ALA A 294 20.47 -14.67 -4.67
CA ALA A 294 19.87 -13.85 -5.72
C ALA A 294 18.35 -14.09 -5.85
N ALA A 295 17.90 -15.34 -5.68
CA ALA A 295 16.48 -15.68 -5.69
C ALA A 295 15.73 -14.97 -4.56
N LYS A 296 16.25 -15.05 -3.32
CA LYS A 296 15.64 -14.40 -2.17
C LYS A 296 15.66 -12.87 -2.27
N ALA A 297 16.73 -12.30 -2.82
CA ALA A 297 16.78 -10.86 -3.11
C ALA A 297 15.70 -10.45 -4.13
N LEU A 298 15.51 -11.22 -5.20
CA LEU A 298 14.45 -10.95 -6.17
C LEU A 298 13.06 -11.14 -5.56
N GLU A 299 12.85 -12.10 -4.66
CA GLU A 299 11.60 -12.26 -3.89
C GLU A 299 11.31 -11.05 -3.00
N TRP A 300 12.32 -10.56 -2.25
CA TRP A 300 12.19 -9.33 -1.47
C TRP A 300 11.82 -8.14 -2.35
N TYR A 301 12.53 -7.97 -3.47
CA TYR A 301 12.20 -6.90 -4.41
C TYR A 301 10.80 -7.07 -5.03
N ARG A 302 10.34 -8.31 -5.22
CA ARG A 302 8.99 -8.61 -5.70
C ARG A 302 7.91 -8.21 -4.72
N VAL A 303 8.16 -8.15 -3.41
CA VAL A 303 7.16 -7.72 -2.39
C VAL A 303 7.22 -6.22 -2.07
N ARG A 304 8.18 -5.47 -2.64
CA ARG A 304 8.25 -4.00 -2.49
C ARG A 304 6.96 -3.28 -2.89
N TRP A 305 6.09 -3.89 -3.71
CA TRP A 305 4.79 -3.31 -4.08
C TRP A 305 3.93 -2.90 -2.89
N GLN A 306 4.16 -3.45 -1.69
CA GLN A 306 3.47 -3.05 -0.46
C GLN A 306 3.62 -1.54 -0.18
N VAL A 307 4.78 -0.94 -0.50
CA VAL A 307 4.98 0.52 -0.40
C VAL A 307 4.06 1.31 -1.32
N GLU A 308 3.67 0.69 -2.45
CA GLU A 308 2.75 1.30 -3.40
C GLU A 308 1.30 1.25 -2.91
N GLU A 309 0.90 0.20 -2.17
CA GLU A 309 -0.42 0.22 -1.51
C GLU A 309 -0.44 1.16 -0.31
N TRP A 310 0.65 1.25 0.45
CA TRP A 310 0.77 2.25 1.52
C TRP A 310 0.61 3.67 0.96
N ARG A 311 1.29 3.98 -0.15
CA ARG A 311 1.11 5.24 -0.88
C ARG A 311 -0.32 5.48 -1.34
N LYS A 312 -1.03 4.44 -1.81
CA LYS A 312 -2.45 4.56 -2.18
C LYS A 312 -3.34 4.77 -0.96
N ALA A 313 -3.08 4.08 0.15
CA ALA A 313 -3.78 4.28 1.41
C ALA A 313 -3.62 5.72 1.88
N LEU A 314 -2.43 6.30 1.77
CA LEU A 314 -2.18 7.70 2.11
C LEU A 314 -2.93 8.68 1.19
N LYS A 315 -2.83 8.48 -0.13
CA LYS A 315 -3.39 9.42 -1.11
C LYS A 315 -4.90 9.28 -1.31
N SER A 316 -5.36 8.08 -1.60
CA SER A 316 -6.75 7.81 -1.95
C SER A 316 -7.58 7.47 -0.72
N GLY A 317 -7.04 6.69 0.22
CA GLY A 317 -7.76 6.31 1.45
C GLY A 317 -7.86 7.47 2.44
N CYS A 318 -6.71 8.04 2.81
CA CYS A 318 -6.60 9.09 3.82
C CYS A 318 -6.58 10.50 3.22
N ARG A 319 -6.79 10.63 1.91
CA ARG A 319 -6.94 11.92 1.20
C ARG A 319 -5.96 13.00 1.69
N ILE A 320 -4.66 12.68 1.78
CA ILE A 320 -3.64 13.59 2.33
C ILE A 320 -3.65 14.99 1.70
N GLU A 321 -3.98 15.09 0.41
CA GLU A 321 -4.11 16.36 -0.34
C GLU A 321 -5.27 17.24 0.16
N ALA A 322 -6.33 16.63 0.69
CA ALA A 322 -7.46 17.33 1.31
C ALA A 322 -7.22 17.63 2.79
N ALA A 323 -6.41 16.81 3.48
CA ALA A 323 -6.18 16.92 4.92
C ALA A 323 -5.37 18.18 5.34
N GLN A 324 -4.76 18.90 4.38
CA GLN A 324 -4.05 20.18 4.61
C GLN A 324 -3.09 20.14 5.83
N LEU A 325 -2.34 19.05 5.98
CA LEU A 325 -1.48 18.86 7.15
C LEU A 325 -0.31 19.86 7.14
N LYS A 326 -0.20 20.68 8.20
CA LYS A 326 0.83 21.72 8.35
C LYS A 326 1.89 21.40 9.42
N SER A 327 1.86 20.21 10.01
CA SER A 327 2.82 19.80 11.05
C SER A 327 3.22 18.32 10.90
N ALA A 328 4.48 18.02 11.25
CA ALA A 328 5.04 16.66 11.24
C ALA A 328 4.20 15.69 12.10
N GLU A 329 3.74 16.15 13.25
CA GLU A 329 2.90 15.35 14.15
C GLU A 329 1.56 14.91 13.54
N ALA A 330 0.91 15.78 12.76
CA ALA A 330 -0.35 15.41 12.11
C ALA A 330 -0.12 14.40 10.96
N LEU A 331 1.09 14.42 10.38
CA LEU A 331 1.53 13.46 9.37
C LEU A 331 1.82 12.09 9.98
N GLU A 332 2.41 12.01 11.18
CA GLU A 332 2.62 10.77 11.92
C GLU A 332 1.31 10.04 12.27
N GLN A 333 0.26 10.78 12.65
CA GLN A 333 -1.05 10.17 12.90
C GLN A 333 -1.71 9.66 11.62
N LEU A 334 -1.56 10.43 10.53
CA LEU A 334 -2.05 10.01 9.22
C LEU A 334 -1.32 8.75 8.74
N THR A 335 -0.02 8.62 9.00
CA THR A 335 0.76 7.43 8.61
C THR A 335 0.34 6.19 9.38
N ALA A 336 0.01 6.32 10.67
CA ALA A 336 -0.53 5.22 11.47
C ALA A 336 -1.88 4.73 10.91
N LEU A 337 -2.81 5.64 10.60
CA LEU A 337 -4.07 5.29 9.97
C LEU A 337 -3.87 4.69 8.57
N ALA A 338 -3.00 5.29 7.76
CA ALA A 338 -2.67 4.80 6.43
C ALA A 338 -2.12 3.37 6.47
N SER A 339 -1.39 3.00 7.52
CA SER A 339 -0.88 1.65 7.73
C SER A 339 -2.01 0.65 7.98
N VAL A 340 -3.02 0.99 8.80
CA VAL A 340 -4.23 0.16 9.00
C VAL A 340 -4.95 -0.09 7.67
N VAL A 341 -5.19 0.98 6.90
CA VAL A 341 -5.87 0.89 5.60
C VAL A 341 -5.03 0.10 4.60
N ALA A 342 -3.72 0.35 4.53
CA ALA A 342 -2.81 -0.35 3.63
C ALA A 342 -2.77 -1.86 3.91
N ILE A 343 -2.70 -2.26 5.18
CA ILE A 343 -2.71 -3.67 5.58
C ILE A 343 -4.00 -4.35 5.14
N ARG A 344 -5.17 -3.70 5.31
CA ARG A 344 -6.44 -4.25 4.81
C ARG A 344 -6.47 -4.38 3.29
N LEU A 345 -6.02 -3.37 2.55
CA LEU A 345 -5.88 -3.45 1.09
C LEU A 345 -4.98 -4.61 0.66
N ILE A 346 -3.89 -4.82 1.40
CA ILE A 346 -2.90 -5.86 1.17
C ILE A 346 -3.47 -7.25 1.52
N GLN A 347 -4.21 -7.41 2.62
CA GLN A 347 -4.93 -8.65 2.96
C GLN A 347 -5.98 -9.00 1.91
N LEU A 348 -6.84 -8.05 1.54
CA LEU A 348 -7.85 -8.22 0.49
C LEU A 348 -7.21 -8.64 -0.84
N ARG A 349 -6.08 -8.02 -1.20
CA ARG A 349 -5.34 -8.40 -2.39
C ARG A 349 -4.73 -9.80 -2.31
N ASP A 350 -4.15 -10.21 -1.19
CA ASP A 350 -3.58 -11.55 -1.05
C ASP A 350 -4.65 -12.62 -1.05
N LEU A 351 -5.79 -12.38 -0.40
CA LEU A 351 -6.99 -13.20 -0.49
C LEU A 351 -7.42 -13.34 -1.96
N ALA A 352 -7.56 -12.24 -2.69
CA ALA A 352 -7.87 -12.28 -4.12
C ALA A 352 -6.84 -13.09 -4.92
N GLN A 353 -5.56 -12.93 -4.63
CA GLN A 353 -4.50 -13.61 -5.38
C GLN A 353 -4.36 -15.10 -5.08
N ALA A 354 -4.55 -15.52 -3.83
CA ALA A 354 -4.55 -16.93 -3.45
C ALA A 354 -5.66 -17.65 -4.22
N THR A 355 -6.87 -17.10 -4.12
CA THR A 355 -8.06 -17.58 -4.83
C THR A 355 -7.90 -17.67 -6.34
N LEU A 356 -7.22 -16.69 -6.94
CA LEU A 356 -6.98 -16.65 -8.38
C LEU A 356 -5.80 -17.54 -8.83
N LYS A 357 -5.05 -18.17 -7.92
CA LYS A 357 -3.94 -19.07 -8.27
C LYS A 357 -4.28 -20.54 -8.10
N ASP A 358 -5.28 -20.85 -7.27
CA ASP A 358 -5.72 -22.22 -7.06
C ASP A 358 -6.21 -22.82 -8.38
N LYS A 359 -5.95 -24.13 -8.56
CA LYS A 359 -6.49 -24.86 -9.72
C LYS A 359 -8.01 -24.65 -9.72
N PRO A 360 -8.63 -24.31 -10.86
CA PRO A 360 -10.03 -23.86 -10.88
C PRO A 360 -11.07 -24.81 -10.27
N ASP A 361 -10.72 -26.04 -9.89
CA ASP A 361 -11.69 -27.09 -9.55
C ASP A 361 -11.17 -28.02 -8.44
N ASP A 362 -10.33 -27.54 -7.51
CA ASP A 362 -10.00 -28.29 -6.29
C ASP A 362 -11.00 -27.92 -5.17
N PRO A 363 -11.98 -28.80 -4.84
CA PRO A 363 -13.01 -28.48 -3.85
C PRO A 363 -12.46 -28.32 -2.43
N ALA A 364 -11.26 -28.86 -2.16
CA ALA A 364 -10.60 -28.74 -0.86
C ALA A 364 -9.86 -27.40 -0.70
N SER A 365 -9.71 -26.61 -1.77
CA SER A 365 -9.06 -25.31 -1.70
C SER A 365 -9.87 -24.30 -0.87
N PRO A 366 -9.25 -23.51 0.03
CA PRO A 366 -9.92 -22.41 0.73
C PRO A 366 -10.62 -21.42 -0.20
N SER A 367 -10.16 -21.29 -1.45
CA SER A 367 -10.77 -20.42 -2.47
C SER A 367 -12.17 -20.83 -2.90
N GLU A 368 -12.45 -22.12 -2.82
CA GLU A 368 -13.72 -22.74 -3.18
C GLU A 368 -14.60 -22.99 -1.95
N GLN A 369 -14.12 -22.68 -0.75
CA GLN A 369 -14.86 -22.81 0.51
C GLN A 369 -15.56 -21.49 0.89
N PRO A 370 -16.90 -21.46 0.99
CA PRO A 370 -17.63 -20.24 1.38
C PRO A 370 -17.29 -19.73 2.79
N ALA A 371 -16.96 -20.63 3.72
CA ALA A 371 -16.59 -20.28 5.10
C ALA A 371 -15.35 -19.37 5.16
N ALA A 372 -14.36 -19.58 4.27
CA ALA A 372 -13.16 -18.76 4.21
C ALA A 372 -13.46 -17.31 3.79
N LEU A 373 -14.40 -17.12 2.86
CA LEU A 373 -14.89 -15.80 2.47
C LEU A 373 -15.67 -15.14 3.62
N GLN A 374 -16.56 -15.90 4.26
CA GLN A 374 -17.40 -15.41 5.37
C GLN A 374 -16.60 -14.96 6.58
N ALA A 375 -15.42 -15.55 6.82
CA ALA A 375 -14.53 -15.14 7.91
C ALA A 375 -13.89 -13.75 7.70
N VAL A 376 -13.81 -13.25 6.47
CA VAL A 376 -13.02 -12.05 6.13
C VAL A 376 -13.79 -10.97 5.39
N VAL A 377 -14.99 -11.28 4.88
CA VAL A 377 -15.84 -10.35 4.13
C VAL A 377 -17.16 -10.13 4.88
N PRO A 378 -17.61 -8.88 5.05
CA PRO A 378 -18.89 -8.57 5.68
C PRO A 378 -20.09 -9.24 5.04
N ARG A 379 -21.09 -9.61 5.84
CA ARG A 379 -22.32 -10.26 5.35
C ARG A 379 -23.04 -9.48 4.27
N ALA A 380 -23.17 -8.15 4.40
CA ALA A 380 -23.82 -7.32 3.38
C ALA A 380 -23.09 -7.39 2.03
N TRP A 381 -21.76 -7.41 2.05
CA TRP A 381 -20.95 -7.63 0.86
C TRP A 381 -21.19 -9.02 0.27
N ILE A 382 -21.25 -10.06 1.11
CA ILE A 382 -21.55 -11.42 0.67
C ILE A 382 -22.93 -11.48 0.02
N THR A 383 -23.97 -10.90 0.65
CA THR A 383 -25.33 -10.88 0.11
C THR A 383 -25.40 -10.13 -1.22
N VAL A 384 -24.86 -8.91 -1.30
CA VAL A 384 -24.90 -8.16 -2.55
C VAL A 384 -24.10 -8.85 -3.66
N VAL A 385 -22.90 -9.32 -3.34
CA VAL A 385 -22.05 -9.98 -4.33
C VAL A 385 -22.62 -11.34 -4.74
N SER A 386 -23.30 -12.08 -3.86
CA SER A 386 -23.97 -13.34 -4.21
C SER A 386 -25.10 -13.10 -5.22
N HIS A 387 -25.88 -12.03 -5.05
CA HIS A 387 -26.89 -11.62 -6.02
C HIS A 387 -26.28 -11.23 -7.37
N LEU A 388 -25.18 -10.47 -7.35
CA LEU A 388 -24.45 -10.10 -8.57
C LEU A 388 -23.82 -11.33 -9.26
N ALA A 389 -23.40 -12.32 -8.48
CA ALA A 389 -22.84 -13.58 -8.94
C ALA A 389 -23.92 -14.59 -9.37
N ARG A 390 -25.18 -14.35 -9.00
CA ARG A 390 -26.34 -15.24 -9.19
C ARG A 390 -26.16 -16.59 -8.49
N CYS A 391 -25.69 -16.57 -7.25
CA CYS A 391 -25.59 -17.76 -6.39
C CYS A 391 -26.14 -17.47 -4.97
N PRO A 392 -26.48 -18.52 -4.20
CA PRO A 392 -26.80 -18.38 -2.78
C PRO A 392 -25.63 -17.77 -1.99
N ALA A 393 -25.94 -17.03 -0.92
CA ALA A 393 -24.93 -16.38 -0.08
C ALA A 393 -24.08 -17.40 0.70
N GLU A 394 -24.67 -18.53 1.10
CA GLU A 394 -23.93 -19.61 1.77
C GLU A 394 -22.99 -20.37 0.83
N GLU A 395 -23.24 -20.32 -0.48
CA GLU A 395 -22.46 -20.99 -1.52
C GLU A 395 -21.42 -20.08 -2.18
N LEU A 396 -21.48 -18.76 -1.92
CA LEU A 396 -20.60 -17.80 -2.55
C LEU A 396 -19.14 -18.08 -2.15
N THR A 397 -18.37 -18.59 -3.11
CA THR A 397 -16.95 -18.88 -2.87
C THR A 397 -16.11 -17.61 -2.96
N GLN A 398 -14.92 -17.65 -2.37
CA GLN A 398 -13.96 -16.55 -2.47
C GLN A 398 -13.64 -16.25 -3.95
N ARG A 399 -13.55 -17.29 -4.80
CA ARG A 399 -13.33 -17.16 -6.25
C ARG A 399 -14.46 -16.42 -6.93
N GLN A 400 -15.70 -16.84 -6.69
CA GLN A 400 -16.88 -16.21 -7.28
C GLN A 400 -16.99 -14.75 -6.85
N PHE A 401 -16.72 -14.46 -5.57
CA PHE A 401 -16.71 -13.08 -5.05
C PHE A 401 -15.71 -12.20 -5.84
N TRP A 402 -14.45 -12.62 -5.95
CA TRP A 402 -13.41 -11.83 -6.61
C TRP A 402 -13.61 -11.70 -8.12
N LEU A 403 -14.06 -12.76 -8.81
CA LEU A 403 -14.38 -12.69 -10.24
C LEU A 403 -15.58 -11.79 -10.51
N THR A 404 -16.57 -11.77 -9.62
CA THR A 404 -17.74 -10.88 -9.73
C THR A 404 -17.31 -9.43 -9.60
N LEU A 405 -16.48 -9.10 -8.60
CA LEU A 405 -15.88 -7.77 -8.50
C LEU A 405 -15.05 -7.43 -9.74
N ALA A 406 -14.23 -8.36 -10.23
CA ALA A 406 -13.44 -8.13 -11.43
C ALA A 406 -14.33 -7.77 -12.64
N LYS A 407 -15.43 -8.50 -12.84
CA LYS A 407 -16.37 -8.29 -13.95
C LYS A 407 -17.01 -6.90 -13.88
N ARG A 408 -17.44 -6.44 -12.70
CA ARG A 408 -17.89 -5.05 -12.48
C ARG A 408 -16.80 -4.04 -12.82
N GLY A 409 -15.56 -4.36 -12.48
CA GLY A 409 -14.37 -3.60 -12.87
C GLY A 409 -14.04 -3.60 -14.37
N GLY A 410 -14.77 -4.33 -15.21
CA GLY A 410 -14.54 -4.45 -16.66
C GLY A 410 -13.67 -5.64 -17.07
N PHE A 411 -13.52 -6.65 -16.20
CA PHE A 411 -12.89 -7.92 -16.57
C PHE A 411 -13.86 -8.77 -17.40
N ILE A 412 -13.49 -9.08 -18.63
CA ILE A 412 -14.33 -9.85 -19.55
C ILE A 412 -14.26 -11.35 -19.23
N GLY A 413 -13.09 -11.87 -18.86
CA GLY A 413 -12.92 -13.26 -18.45
C GLY A 413 -12.92 -14.26 -19.61
N ARG A 414 -12.32 -13.91 -20.76
CA ARG A 414 -12.13 -14.87 -21.86
C ARG A 414 -11.15 -15.97 -21.44
N LYS A 415 -11.25 -17.16 -22.04
CA LYS A 415 -10.35 -18.31 -21.75
C LYS A 415 -8.84 -17.96 -21.84
N SER A 416 -8.47 -16.91 -22.57
CA SER A 416 -7.09 -16.44 -22.74
C SER A 416 -6.70 -15.18 -21.95
N ASP A 417 -7.63 -14.52 -21.25
CA ASP A 417 -7.39 -13.20 -20.63
C ASP A 417 -6.44 -13.25 -19.42
N GLY A 418 -6.17 -14.44 -18.89
CA GLY A 418 -5.44 -14.62 -17.63
C GLY A 418 -6.17 -13.97 -16.46
N MET A 419 -5.53 -13.89 -15.30
CA MET A 419 -6.20 -13.40 -14.09
C MET A 419 -6.35 -11.87 -14.05
N PRO A 420 -7.47 -11.36 -13.49
CA PRO A 420 -7.72 -9.93 -13.41
C PRO A 420 -6.66 -9.22 -12.56
N GLY A 421 -6.29 -8.02 -12.99
CA GLY A 421 -5.36 -7.19 -12.22
C GLY A 421 -6.05 -6.50 -11.06
N TRP A 422 -5.30 -6.21 -9.99
CA TRP A 422 -5.80 -5.50 -8.81
C TRP A 422 -6.51 -4.17 -9.12
N ALA A 423 -6.05 -3.41 -10.14
CA ALA A 423 -6.72 -2.17 -10.54
C ALA A 423 -8.15 -2.41 -11.05
N THR A 424 -8.38 -3.53 -11.72
CA THR A 424 -9.71 -3.96 -12.19
C THR A 424 -10.57 -4.39 -11.01
N ILE A 425 -10.02 -5.19 -10.09
CA ILE A 425 -10.70 -5.56 -8.84
C ILE A 425 -11.11 -4.33 -8.04
N TRP A 426 -10.20 -3.38 -7.85
CA TRP A 426 -10.48 -2.15 -7.10
C TRP A 426 -11.59 -1.32 -7.74
N LYS A 427 -11.60 -1.18 -9.08
CA LYS A 427 -12.66 -0.47 -9.78
C LYS A 427 -14.03 -1.11 -9.50
N GLY A 428 -14.11 -2.43 -9.60
CA GLY A 428 -15.35 -3.16 -9.31
C GLY A 428 -15.74 -3.11 -7.84
N TRP A 429 -14.78 -3.17 -6.92
CA TRP A 429 -14.99 -2.95 -5.50
C TRP A 429 -15.63 -1.58 -5.23
N SER A 430 -15.07 -0.50 -5.78
CA SER A 430 -15.62 0.85 -5.61
C SER A 430 -17.05 0.99 -6.12
N GLU A 431 -17.38 0.32 -7.23
CA GLU A 431 -18.74 0.29 -7.77
C GLU A 431 -19.70 -0.51 -6.89
N VAL A 432 -19.30 -1.71 -6.46
CA VAL A 432 -20.12 -2.58 -5.61
C VAL A 432 -20.32 -1.99 -4.23
N MET A 433 -19.34 -1.24 -3.70
CA MET A 433 -19.46 -0.53 -2.42
C MET A 433 -20.70 0.37 -2.39
N LEU A 434 -21.00 1.08 -3.49
CA LEU A 434 -22.19 1.93 -3.59
C LEU A 434 -23.48 1.10 -3.55
N ILE A 435 -23.48 -0.10 -4.13
CA ILE A 435 -24.62 -1.02 -4.12
C ILE A 435 -24.82 -1.61 -2.73
N VAL A 436 -23.73 -1.99 -2.05
CA VAL A 436 -23.76 -2.48 -0.66
C VAL A 436 -24.33 -1.42 0.27
N GLN A 437 -23.89 -0.17 0.14
CA GLN A 437 -24.46 0.96 0.89
C GLN A 437 -25.97 1.11 0.62
N GLY A 438 -26.40 1.00 -0.65
CA GLY A 438 -27.82 0.99 -0.99
C GLY A 438 -28.62 -0.17 -0.38
N PHE A 439 -28.04 -1.37 -0.36
CA PHE A 439 -28.65 -2.55 0.24
C PHE A 439 -28.82 -2.41 1.77
N GLU A 440 -27.79 -1.94 2.46
CA GLU A 440 -27.82 -1.73 3.91
C GLU A 440 -28.86 -0.66 4.30
N LEU A 441 -29.04 0.37 3.48
CA LEU A 441 -30.12 1.35 3.62
C LEU A 441 -31.52 0.74 3.51
N CYS A 442 -31.73 -0.21 2.60
CA CYS A 442 -33.01 -0.90 2.44
C CYS A 442 -33.31 -1.88 3.57
N GLN A 443 -32.29 -2.40 4.26
CA GLN A 443 -32.44 -3.31 5.40
C GLN A 443 -32.63 -2.61 6.74
N ALA A 444 -32.31 -1.32 6.83
CA ALA A 444 -32.56 -0.53 8.03
C ALA A 444 -34.08 -0.41 8.29
N PRO A 445 -34.58 -0.72 9.50
CA PRO A 445 -36.02 -0.66 9.78
C PRO A 445 -36.52 0.77 9.57
N LEU A 446 -37.49 0.93 8.66
CA LEU A 446 -38.26 2.16 8.50
C LEU A 446 -38.96 2.45 9.84
N GLY A 447 -38.38 3.34 10.63
CA GLY A 447 -39.02 3.81 11.86
C GLY A 447 -40.44 4.27 11.52
N ARG A 448 -41.46 3.64 12.15
CA ARG A 448 -42.86 4.04 12.02
C ARG A 448 -42.97 5.52 12.38
N VAL A 449 -43.10 6.38 11.37
CA VAL A 449 -43.59 7.74 11.58
C VAL A 449 -45.07 7.60 11.88
N ARG A 450 -45.44 7.67 13.17
CA ARG A 450 -46.84 7.94 13.53
C ARG A 450 -47.13 9.36 13.04
N CYS A 451 -48.00 9.48 12.04
CA CYS A 451 -48.68 10.74 11.79
C CYS A 451 -49.61 10.97 12.98
N GLY A 452 -49.27 11.98 13.78
CA GLY A 452 -50.06 12.53 14.87
C GLY A 452 -49.85 14.03 14.88
#